data_AF-A0A7X0SFX2-F1
#
_entry.id   AF-A0A7X0SFX2-F1
#
_cell.length_a   1.000
_cell.length_b   1.000
_cell.length_c   1.000
_cell.angle_alpha   90.00
_cell.angle_beta   90.00
_cell.angle_gamma   90.00
#
_symmetry.space_group_name_H-M   'P 1'
#
loop_
_entity.id
_entity.type
_entity.pdbx_description
1 polymer ?
#
loop_
_entity_poly.entity_id
_entity_poly.type
_entity_poly.pdbx_seq_one_letter_code
_entity_poly.pdbx_strand_id
1 'polypeptide(L)' 'MEKITANFVKTMKDTMENERSEERIDIAINLLDVLNDETIAKKTGLDIKFVKALREEYIEEEYIKE' A
#
# COMPACT_ATOMS: atom_id res chain seq x y z
N MET A 1 14.48 -31.91 13.59
CA MET A 1 13.76 -31.50 12.36
C MET A 1 12.97 -30.19 12.57
N GLU A 2 13.51 -29.21 13.31
CA GLU A 2 12.75 -27.99 13.70
C GLU A 2 13.08 -26.74 12.88
N LYS A 3 14.27 -26.66 12.27
CA LYS A 3 14.73 -25.43 11.60
C LYS A 3 14.07 -25.14 10.25
N ILE A 4 13.56 -26.18 9.57
CA ILE A 4 12.92 -26.04 8.24
C ILE A 4 11.55 -25.34 8.37
N THR A 5 10.80 -25.65 9.42
CA THR A 5 9.45 -25.10 9.65
C THR A 5 9.47 -23.62 9.99
N ALA A 6 10.44 -23.15 10.79
CA ALA A 6 10.54 -21.75 11.19
C ALA A 6 10.88 -20.80 10.02
N ASN A 7 11.80 -21.21 9.13
CA ASN A 7 12.15 -20.40 7.96
C ASN A 7 11.00 -20.35 6.94
N PHE A 8 10.32 -21.48 6.71
CA PHE A 8 9.19 -21.54 5.79
C PHE A 8 8.01 -20.63 6.23
N VAL A 9 7.66 -20.67 7.53
CA VAL A 9 6.59 -19.81 8.08
C VAL A 9 6.97 -18.33 8.00
N LYS A 10 8.25 -17.99 8.24
CA LYS A 10 8.73 -16.61 8.10
C LYS A 10 8.62 -16.12 6.65
N THR A 11 9.09 -16.91 5.69
CA THR A 11 9.01 -16.55 4.27
C THR A 11 7.56 -16.36 3.81
N MET A 12 6.64 -17.24 4.19
CA MET A 12 5.22 -17.08 3.83
C MET A 12 4.61 -15.82 4.47
N LYS A 13 4.94 -15.53 5.74
CA LYS A 13 4.45 -14.33 6.41
C LYS A 13 4.96 -13.07 5.71
N ASP A 14 6.25 -13.02 5.38
CA ASP A 14 6.85 -11.88 4.68
C ASP A 14 6.24 -11.70 3.28
N THR A 15 6.01 -12.78 2.53
CA THR A 15 5.33 -12.74 1.22
C THR A 15 3.88 -12.25 1.34
N MET A 16 3.10 -12.77 2.29
CA MET A 16 1.71 -12.37 2.50
C MET A 16 1.58 -10.93 3.01
N GLU A 17 2.54 -10.45 3.82
CA GLU A 17 2.56 -9.06 4.28
C GLU A 17 2.91 -8.10 3.15
N ASN A 18 3.78 -8.49 2.21
CA ASN A 18 4.08 -7.72 1.01
C ASN A 18 2.89 -7.68 0.05
N GLU A 19 2.28 -8.81 -0.28
CA GLU A 19 1.10 -8.90 -1.16
C GLU A 19 -0.07 -8.07 -0.61
N ARG A 20 -0.38 -8.20 0.69
CA ARG A 20 -1.42 -7.38 1.33
C ARG A 20 -1.05 -5.90 1.35
N SER A 21 0.21 -5.53 1.29
CA SER A 21 0.63 -4.13 1.26
C SER A 21 0.51 -3.54 -0.14
N GLU A 22 0.88 -4.29 -1.17
CA GLU A 22 0.69 -3.92 -2.58
C GLU A 22 -0.80 -3.75 -2.92
N GLU A 23 -1.65 -4.72 -2.57
CA GLU A 23 -3.11 -4.61 -2.80
C GLU A 23 -3.72 -3.37 -2.12
N ARG A 24 -3.25 -3.03 -0.92
CA ARG A 24 -3.71 -1.84 -0.20
C ARG A 24 -3.27 -0.54 -0.87
N ILE A 25 -2.07 -0.53 -1.45
CA ILE A 25 -1.54 0.61 -2.20
C ILE A 25 -2.34 0.79 -3.49
N ASP A 26 -2.59 -0.28 -4.24
CA ASP A 26 -3.39 -0.22 -5.48
C ASP A 26 -4.81 0.28 -5.21
N ILE A 27 -5.46 -0.22 -4.15
CA ILE A 27 -6.76 0.28 -3.73
C ILE A 27 -6.67 1.76 -3.33
N ALA A 28 -5.60 2.18 -2.64
CA ALA A 28 -5.43 3.58 -2.27
C ALA A 28 -5.32 4.47 -3.51
N ILE A 29 -4.48 4.10 -4.49
CA ILE A 29 -4.26 4.84 -5.74
C ILE A 29 -5.57 5.01 -6.51
N ASN A 30 -6.32 3.91 -6.69
CA ASN A 30 -7.62 3.95 -7.39
C ASN A 30 -8.67 4.83 -6.69
N LEU A 31 -8.49 5.11 -5.39
CA LEU A 31 -9.39 5.93 -4.62
C LEU A 31 -8.93 7.38 -4.49
N LEU A 32 -7.69 7.73 -4.87
CA LEU A 32 -7.13 9.08 -4.73
C LEU A 32 -8.00 10.12 -5.45
N ASP A 33 -8.51 9.80 -6.63
CA ASP A 33 -9.30 10.73 -7.46
C ASP A 33 -10.70 11.02 -6.89
N VAL A 34 -11.22 10.11 -6.08
CA VAL A 34 -12.63 10.12 -5.63
C VAL A 34 -12.80 10.37 -4.14
N LEU A 35 -11.80 10.02 -3.32
CA LEU A 35 -11.88 10.10 -1.87
C LEU A 35 -10.75 10.95 -1.30
N ASN A 36 -10.97 11.51 -0.11
CA ASN A 36 -9.94 12.20 0.65
C ASN A 36 -9.02 11.22 1.40
N ASP A 37 -7.86 11.71 1.82
CA ASP A 37 -6.80 10.89 2.42
C ASP A 37 -7.26 10.17 3.69
N GLU A 38 -8.08 10.84 4.53
CA GLU A 38 -8.60 10.26 5.76
C GLU A 38 -9.50 9.06 5.50
N THR A 39 -10.34 9.12 4.46
CA THR A 39 -11.24 8.03 4.10
C THR A 39 -10.46 6.86 3.50
N ILE A 40 -9.46 7.17 2.66
CA ILE A 40 -8.59 6.16 2.05
C ILE A 40 -7.79 5.44 3.14
N ALA A 41 -7.12 6.17 4.04
CA ALA A 41 -6.38 5.59 5.16
C ALA A 41 -7.24 4.68 6.05
N LYS A 42 -8.49 5.08 6.33
CA LYS A 42 -9.45 4.24 7.09
C LYS A 42 -9.85 2.97 6.35
N LYS A 43 -10.02 3.02 5.02
CA LYS A 43 -10.47 1.88 4.20
C LYS A 43 -9.36 0.89 3.92
N THR A 44 -8.15 1.38 3.65
CA THR A 44 -6.99 0.54 3.34
C THR A 44 -6.22 0.15 4.58
N GLY A 45 -6.35 0.88 5.68
CA GLY A 45 -5.53 0.70 6.88
C GLY A 45 -4.09 1.17 6.68
N LEU A 46 -3.83 1.99 5.67
CA LEU A 46 -2.55 2.65 5.45
C LEU A 46 -2.41 3.87 6.37
N ASP A 47 -1.16 4.26 6.64
CA ASP A 47 -0.89 5.49 7.38
C ASP A 47 -1.32 6.72 6.57
N ILE A 48 -1.91 7.70 7.25
CA ILE A 48 -2.40 8.92 6.60
C ILE A 48 -1.28 9.72 5.92
N LYS A 49 -0.06 9.71 6.46
CA LYS A 49 1.10 10.39 5.84
C LYS A 49 1.52 9.67 4.57
N PHE A 50 1.44 8.34 4.55
CA PHE A 50 1.73 7.55 3.37
C PHE A 50 0.71 7.83 2.26
N VAL A 51 -0.58 7.90 2.58
CA VAL A 51 -1.62 8.26 1.60
C VAL A 51 -1.42 9.68 1.04
N LYS A 52 -1.00 10.63 1.88
CA LYS A 52 -0.65 11.99 1.43
C LYS A 52 0.54 12.01 0.46
N ALA A 53 1.60 11.28 0.79
CA ALA A 53 2.76 11.16 -0.08
C ALA A 53 2.38 10.52 -1.43
N LEU A 54 1.56 9.46 -1.40
CA LEU A 54 1.02 8.85 -2.62
C LEU A 54 0.21 9.84 -3.47
N ARG A 55 -0.59 10.71 -2.83
CA ARG A 55 -1.35 11.74 -3.56
C ARG A 55 -0.43 12.77 -4.20
N GLU A 56 0.59 13.22 -3.49
CA GLU A 56 1.57 14.19 -4.02
C GLU A 56 2.30 13.59 -5.23
N GLU A 57 2.76 12.35 -5.15
CA GLU A 57 3.42 11.62 -6.24
C GLU A 57 2.47 11.39 -7.44
N TYR A 58 1.22 11.01 -7.19
CA TYR A 58 0.20 10.81 -8.23
C TYR A 58 -0.13 12.10 -8.98
N ILE A 59 -0.19 13.22 -8.28
CA ILE A 59 -0.48 14.53 -8.88
C ILE A 59 0.72 15.03 -9.69
N GLU A 60 1.96 14.78 -9.27
CA GLU A 60 3.15 15.16 -10.05
C GLU A 60 3.19 14.49 -11.44
N GLU A 61 2.68 13.27 -11.59
CA GLU A 61 2.59 12.60 -12.89
C GLU A 61 1.60 13.26 -13.87
N GLU A 62 0.59 13.97 -13.37
CA GLU A 62 -0.40 14.66 -14.22
C GLU A 62 0.17 15.95 -14.83
N TYR A 63 1.13 16.60 -14.16
CA TYR A 63 1.74 17.86 -14.58
C TYR A 63 3.01 17.73 -15.45
N ILE A 64 3.50 16.51 -15.70
CA ILE A 64 4.69 16.26 -16.54
C ILE A 64 4.31 15.89 -17.99
N LYS A 65 3.00 15.85 -18.32
CA LYS A 65 2.50 15.51 -19.67
C LYS A 65 2.28 16.72 -20.62
N GLU A 66 2.95 17.85 -20.40
CA GLU A 66 2.98 18.98 -21.36
C GLU A 66 4.25 19.02 -22.21
#